data_AF-A0A023DF08-F1
#
_entry.id   AF-A0A023DF08-F1
#
_cell.length_a   1.000
_cell.length_b   1.000
_cell.length_c   1.000
_cell.angle_alpha   90.00
_cell.angle_beta   90.00
_cell.angle_gamma   90.00
#
_symmetry.space_group_name_H-M   'P 1'
#
loop_
_entity.id
_entity.type
_entity.pdbx_description
1 polymer ?
#
loop_
_entity_poly.entity_id
_entity_poly.type
_entity_poly.pdbx_seq_one_letter_code
_entity_poly.pdbx_strand_id
1 'polypeptide(L)'
;MKVKLMNYFKKQSDLEKLMAEKQTLENEYSEMTKKVNQVQSLLNLAQAELMVDSSTTNKKKVDKFKEALEKLEKERATVLEKVQKVAVEIARLNMEKRKAEIEAIADNDVERFEEYYRSYKLKKLWEEKVSKIIHQKTKILDATTPKGLLKEAGVEIGHFDKTNEAHKPYLELWERKRAEVEEQVEKELAELEKQLEDFLG
;
A
#
# COMPACT_ATOMS: atom_id res chain seq x y z
N MET A 1 -3.82 -12.37 7.06
CA MET A 1 -4.19 -12.03 5.67
C MET A 1 -5.58 -12.55 5.24
N LYS A 2 -5.91 -13.85 5.39
CA LYS A 2 -7.22 -14.43 4.95
C LYS A 2 -8.48 -13.74 5.51
N VAL A 3 -8.48 -13.34 6.80
CA VAL A 3 -9.65 -12.70 7.44
C VAL A 3 -9.92 -11.28 6.94
N LYS A 4 -8.87 -10.48 6.66
CA LYS A 4 -8.99 -9.11 6.11
C LYS A 4 -9.57 -9.14 4.69
N LEU A 5 -9.12 -10.08 3.85
CA LEU A 5 -9.64 -10.28 2.49
C LEU A 5 -11.12 -10.71 2.49
N MET A 6 -11.51 -11.67 3.34
CA MET A 6 -12.89 -12.15 3.43
C MET A 6 -13.88 -11.04 3.85
N ASN A 7 -13.47 -10.17 4.77
CA ASN A 7 -14.26 -9.00 5.18
C ASN A 7 -14.36 -7.94 4.08
N TYR A 8 -13.32 -7.74 3.28
CA TYR A 8 -13.33 -6.82 2.13
C TYR A 8 -14.32 -7.28 1.05
N PHE A 9 -14.28 -8.56 0.66
CA PHE A 9 -15.22 -9.12 -0.32
C PHE A 9 -16.67 -9.10 0.17
N LYS A 10 -16.89 -9.32 1.47
CA LYS A 10 -18.23 -9.21 2.07
C LYS A 10 -18.77 -7.78 1.99
N LYS A 11 -17.95 -6.78 2.37
CA LYS A 11 -18.34 -5.36 2.26
C LYS A 11 -18.60 -4.92 0.82
N GLN A 12 -17.85 -5.45 -0.15
CA GLN A 12 -18.09 -5.19 -1.56
C GLN A 12 -19.43 -5.78 -2.04
N SER A 13 -19.73 -7.03 -1.67
CA SER A 13 -21.02 -7.66 -1.98
C SER A 13 -22.21 -6.93 -1.33
N ASP A 14 -22.04 -6.45 -0.10
CA ASP A 14 -23.08 -5.69 0.60
C ASP A 14 -23.31 -4.30 -0.05
N LEU A 15 -22.25 -3.64 -0.51
CA LEU A 15 -22.35 -2.39 -1.27
C LEU A 15 -23.11 -2.59 -2.59
N GLU A 16 -22.79 -3.64 -3.34
CA GLU A 16 -23.45 -3.97 -4.61
C GLU A 16 -24.96 -4.21 -4.42
N LYS A 17 -25.33 -4.93 -3.35
CA LYS A 17 -26.75 -5.14 -3.00
C LYS A 17 -27.46 -3.84 -2.67
N LEU A 18 -26.85 -2.97 -1.84
CA LEU A 18 -27.45 -1.69 -1.48
C LEU A 18 -27.57 -0.75 -2.68
N MET A 19 -26.61 -0.76 -3.62
CA MET A 19 -26.70 0.02 -4.86
C MET A 19 -27.86 -0.47 -5.74
N ALA A 20 -28.04 -1.79 -5.86
CA ALA A 20 -29.18 -2.36 -6.57
C ALA A 20 -30.52 -2.00 -5.89
N GLU A 21 -30.60 -2.12 -4.57
CA GLU A 21 -31.77 -1.75 -3.78
C GLU A 21 -32.12 -0.26 -3.95
N LYS A 22 -31.11 0.63 -3.89
CA LYS A 22 -31.28 2.07 -4.12
C LYS A 22 -31.88 2.34 -5.50
N GLN A 23 -31.36 1.69 -6.54
CA GLN A 23 -31.86 1.86 -7.91
C GLN A 23 -33.31 1.41 -8.04
N THR A 24 -33.68 0.28 -7.41
CA THR A 24 -35.05 -0.21 -7.38
C THR A 24 -35.99 0.79 -6.68
N LEU A 25 -35.58 1.32 -5.52
CA LEU A 25 -36.37 2.30 -4.77
C LEU A 25 -36.49 3.64 -5.51
N GLU A 26 -35.46 4.09 -6.22
CA GLU A 26 -35.50 5.30 -7.06
C GLU A 26 -36.46 5.13 -8.24
N ASN A 27 -36.49 3.94 -8.86
CA ASN A 27 -37.46 3.61 -9.89
C ASN A 27 -38.90 3.61 -9.33
N GLU A 28 -39.12 2.99 -8.16
CA GLU A 28 -40.42 3.00 -7.47
C GLU A 28 -40.87 4.44 -7.14
N TYR A 29 -39.96 5.27 -6.64
CA TYR A 29 -40.23 6.68 -6.35
C TYR A 29 -40.61 7.47 -7.61
N SER A 30 -39.94 7.22 -8.73
CA SER A 30 -40.25 7.82 -10.03
C SER A 30 -41.64 7.40 -10.53
N GLU A 31 -41.99 6.12 -10.40
CA GLU A 31 -43.32 5.63 -10.73
C GLU A 31 -44.41 6.22 -9.85
N MET A 32 -44.19 6.33 -8.54
CA MET A 32 -45.13 7.00 -7.62
C MET A 32 -45.30 8.48 -7.95
N THR A 33 -44.22 9.17 -8.30
CA THR A 33 -44.27 10.56 -8.73
C THR A 33 -45.13 10.73 -9.99
N LYS A 34 -45.02 9.80 -10.96
CA LYS A 34 -45.90 9.79 -12.14
C LYS A 34 -47.37 9.59 -11.76
N LYS A 35 -47.67 8.62 -10.87
CA LYS A 35 -49.04 8.36 -10.38
C LYS A 35 -49.63 9.57 -9.65
N VAL A 36 -48.85 10.22 -8.78
CA VAL A 36 -49.25 11.46 -8.09
C VAL A 36 -49.61 12.54 -9.10
N ASN A 37 -48.76 12.80 -10.09
CA ASN A 37 -49.02 13.82 -11.13
C ASN A 37 -50.26 13.51 -11.97
N GLN A 38 -50.49 12.23 -12.29
CA GLN A 38 -51.70 11.78 -12.98
C GLN A 38 -52.96 12.02 -12.15
N VAL A 39 -52.96 11.61 -10.87
CA VAL A 39 -54.12 11.81 -9.97
C VAL A 39 -54.37 13.29 -9.70
N GLN A 40 -53.31 14.10 -9.57
CA GLN A 40 -53.44 15.56 -9.46
C GLN A 40 -54.10 16.17 -10.70
N SER A 41 -53.73 15.69 -11.89
CA SER A 41 -54.34 16.15 -13.15
C SER A 41 -55.83 15.76 -13.23
N LEU A 42 -56.18 14.54 -12.83
CA LEU A 42 -57.56 14.07 -12.75
C LEU A 42 -58.38 14.85 -11.70
N LEU A 43 -57.77 15.18 -10.55
CA LEU A 43 -58.39 16.01 -9.53
C LEU A 43 -58.72 17.40 -10.07
N ASN A 44 -57.80 18.04 -10.80
CA ASN A 44 -58.03 19.35 -11.40
C ASN A 44 -59.20 19.32 -12.40
N LEU A 45 -59.31 18.26 -13.22
CA LEU A 45 -60.43 18.06 -14.14
C LEU A 45 -61.76 17.86 -13.38
N ALA A 46 -61.77 17.03 -12.35
CA ALA A 46 -62.97 16.79 -11.53
C ALA A 46 -63.43 18.07 -10.78
N GLN A 47 -62.48 18.93 -10.37
CA GLN A 47 -62.81 20.23 -9.79
C GLN A 47 -63.44 21.17 -10.82
N ALA A 48 -62.96 21.18 -12.06
CA ALA A 48 -63.57 21.96 -13.15
C ALA A 48 -64.99 21.47 -13.48
N GLU A 49 -65.20 20.15 -13.53
CA GLU A 49 -66.54 19.55 -13.70
C GLU A 49 -67.49 19.97 -12.57
N LEU A 50 -67.01 19.98 -11.32
CA LEU A 50 -67.81 20.40 -10.16
C LEU A 50 -68.18 21.89 -10.19
N MET A 51 -67.32 22.76 -10.76
CA MET A 51 -67.62 24.18 -10.95
C MET A 51 -68.75 24.39 -11.98
N VAL A 52 -68.84 23.52 -12.98
CA VAL A 52 -69.89 23.58 -14.03
C VAL A 52 -71.17 22.91 -13.56
N ASP A 53 -71.06 21.77 -12.87
CA ASP A 53 -72.18 21.01 -12.30
C ASP A 53 -71.91 20.65 -10.84
N SER A 54 -72.64 21.31 -9.93
CA SER A 54 -72.54 21.15 -8.48
C SER A 54 -73.23 19.89 -7.91
N SER A 55 -73.50 18.90 -8.76
CA SER A 55 -74.12 17.63 -8.36
C SER A 55 -73.32 16.88 -7.28
N THR A 56 -74.04 16.12 -6.46
CA THR A 56 -73.45 15.26 -5.41
C THR A 56 -72.46 14.23 -5.99
N THR A 57 -72.67 13.81 -7.24
CA THR A 57 -71.77 12.89 -7.95
C THR A 57 -70.39 13.52 -8.17
N ASN A 58 -70.34 14.76 -8.67
CA ASN A 58 -69.07 15.45 -8.91
C ASN A 58 -68.33 15.78 -7.61
N LYS A 59 -69.06 16.10 -6.53
CA LYS A 59 -68.46 16.27 -5.19
C LYS A 59 -67.76 14.99 -4.73
N LYS A 60 -68.45 13.85 -4.80
CA LYS A 60 -67.87 12.54 -4.44
C LYS A 60 -66.66 12.16 -5.30
N LYS A 61 -66.64 12.54 -6.58
CA LYS A 61 -65.50 12.29 -7.49
C LYS A 61 -64.27 13.09 -7.06
N VAL A 62 -64.45 14.38 -6.72
CA VAL A 62 -63.38 15.23 -6.18
C VAL A 62 -62.84 14.66 -4.86
N ASP A 63 -63.72 14.29 -3.92
CA ASP A 63 -63.30 13.76 -2.62
C ASP A 63 -62.50 12.46 -2.75
N LYS A 64 -62.94 11.54 -3.62
CA LYS A 64 -62.18 10.31 -3.93
C LYS A 64 -60.78 10.60 -4.48
N PHE A 65 -60.63 11.57 -5.38
CA PHE A 65 -59.32 11.91 -5.91
C PHE A 65 -58.42 12.61 -4.87
N LYS A 66 -58.99 13.41 -3.96
CA LYS A 66 -58.24 13.97 -2.83
C LYS A 66 -57.72 12.88 -1.90
N GLU A 67 -58.57 11.93 -1.51
CA GLU A 67 -58.16 10.80 -0.65
C GLU A 67 -57.09 9.93 -1.33
N ALA A 68 -57.27 9.62 -2.62
CA ALA A 68 -56.30 8.85 -3.39
C ALA A 68 -54.95 9.59 -3.50
N LEU A 69 -54.98 10.91 -3.73
CA LEU A 69 -53.79 11.74 -3.79
C LEU A 69 -53.05 11.76 -2.44
N GLU A 70 -53.77 11.94 -1.34
CA GLU A 70 -53.17 11.94 0.01
C GLU A 70 -52.48 10.60 0.33
N LYS A 71 -53.13 9.48 -0.05
CA LYS A 71 -52.53 8.14 0.12
C LYS A 71 -51.25 7.98 -0.71
N LEU A 72 -51.29 8.36 -1.99
CA LEU A 72 -50.12 8.27 -2.88
C LEU A 72 -48.97 9.17 -2.42
N GLU A 73 -49.27 10.35 -1.90
CA GLU A 73 -48.28 11.27 -1.32
C GLU A 73 -47.58 10.67 -0.08
N LYS A 74 -48.34 10.02 0.81
CA LYS A 74 -47.77 9.30 1.97
C LYS A 74 -46.89 8.12 1.56
N GLU A 75 -47.34 7.34 0.57
CA GLU A 75 -46.55 6.23 0.04
C GLU A 75 -45.27 6.73 -0.63
N ARG A 76 -45.34 7.78 -1.46
CA ARG A 76 -44.19 8.42 -2.10
C ARG A 76 -43.18 8.94 -1.07
N ALA A 77 -43.65 9.59 -0.01
CA ALA A 77 -42.79 10.07 1.08
C ALA A 77 -42.09 8.91 1.81
N THR A 78 -42.78 7.79 2.01
CA THR A 78 -42.21 6.59 2.63
C THR A 78 -41.09 5.99 1.75
N VAL A 79 -41.30 5.91 0.43
CA VAL A 79 -40.27 5.43 -0.50
C VAL A 79 -39.07 6.37 -0.51
N LEU A 80 -39.30 7.69 -0.49
CA LEU A 80 -38.21 8.69 -0.42
C LEU A 80 -37.35 8.52 0.84
N GLU A 81 -37.98 8.29 2.00
CA GLU A 81 -37.27 8.06 3.25
C GLU A 81 -36.38 6.80 3.17
N LYS A 82 -36.88 5.73 2.54
CA LYS A 82 -36.09 4.51 2.30
C LYS A 82 -34.90 4.79 1.37
N VAL A 83 -35.10 5.51 0.27
CA VAL A 83 -34.01 5.91 -0.65
C VAL A 83 -32.92 6.66 0.12
N GLN A 84 -33.31 7.61 0.98
CA GLN A 84 -32.36 8.39 1.78
C GLN A 84 -31.59 7.53 2.78
N LYS A 85 -32.26 6.60 3.47
CA LYS A 85 -31.60 5.67 4.41
C LYS A 85 -30.57 4.79 3.71
N VAL A 86 -30.92 4.21 2.56
CA VAL A 86 -30.00 3.39 1.77
C VAL A 86 -28.82 4.23 1.25
N ALA A 87 -29.08 5.47 0.81
CA ALA A 87 -28.02 6.38 0.36
C ALA A 87 -27.00 6.71 1.46
N VAL A 88 -27.47 6.95 2.69
CA VAL A 88 -26.59 7.18 3.86
C VAL A 88 -25.76 5.93 4.16
N GLU A 89 -26.34 4.75 4.10
CA GLU A 89 -25.62 3.49 4.37
C GLU A 89 -24.56 3.21 3.31
N ILE A 90 -24.85 3.46 2.02
CA ILE A 90 -23.86 3.38 0.94
C ILE A 90 -22.70 4.35 1.18
N ALA A 91 -23.00 5.60 1.56
CA ALA A 91 -21.96 6.58 1.85
C ALA A 91 -21.06 6.14 3.01
N ARG A 92 -21.66 5.60 4.08
CA ARG A 92 -20.95 5.04 5.24
C ARG A 92 -20.02 3.90 4.85
N LEU A 93 -20.51 2.93 4.07
CA LEU A 93 -19.70 1.79 3.61
C LEU A 93 -18.57 2.23 2.66
N ASN A 94 -18.81 3.20 1.78
CA ASN A 94 -17.77 3.75 0.92
C ASN A 94 -16.65 4.43 1.74
N MET A 95 -17.00 5.19 2.77
CA MET A 95 -16.01 5.79 3.68
C MET A 95 -15.19 4.73 4.42
N GLU A 96 -15.84 3.68 4.94
CA GLU A 96 -15.11 2.58 5.58
C GLU A 96 -14.17 1.83 4.64
N LYS A 97 -14.62 1.57 3.41
CA LYS A 97 -13.79 0.94 2.38
C LYS A 97 -12.58 1.81 2.07
N ARG A 98 -12.80 3.11 1.86
CA ARG A 98 -11.72 4.06 1.60
C ARG A 98 -10.72 4.14 2.75
N LYS A 99 -11.20 4.12 4.01
CA LYS A 99 -10.33 4.08 5.18
C LYS A 99 -9.46 2.82 5.19
N ALA A 100 -10.04 1.64 4.94
CA ALA A 100 -9.29 0.40 4.89
C ALA A 100 -8.25 0.37 3.74
N GLU A 101 -8.57 0.95 2.59
CA GLU A 101 -7.62 1.12 1.49
C GLU A 101 -6.45 2.03 1.88
N ILE A 102 -6.72 3.16 2.52
CA ILE A 102 -5.69 4.09 2.99
C ILE A 102 -4.80 3.42 4.05
N GLU A 103 -5.39 2.68 4.99
CA GLU A 103 -4.63 1.91 6.00
C GLU A 103 -3.70 0.88 5.33
N ALA A 104 -4.18 0.15 4.32
CA ALA A 104 -3.36 -0.82 3.60
C ALA A 104 -2.20 -0.18 2.82
N ILE A 105 -2.41 1.02 2.26
CA ILE A 105 -1.34 1.80 1.62
C ILE A 105 -0.31 2.25 2.66
N ALA A 106 -0.78 2.76 3.80
CA ALA A 106 0.09 3.21 4.88
C ALA A 106 0.94 2.06 5.44
N ASP A 107 0.37 0.86 5.60
CA ASP A 107 1.11 -0.34 6.02
C ASP A 107 2.29 -0.63 5.07
N ASN A 108 2.08 -0.55 3.75
CA ASN A 108 3.14 -0.76 2.74
C ASN A 108 4.21 0.35 2.79
N ASP A 109 3.79 1.61 2.96
CA ASP A 109 4.74 2.72 3.09
C ASP A 109 5.61 2.58 4.34
N VAL A 110 5.05 2.07 5.45
CA VAL A 110 5.81 1.78 6.68
C VAL A 110 6.83 0.66 6.46
N GLU A 111 6.47 -0.42 5.76
CA GLU A 111 7.41 -1.50 5.41
C GLU A 111 8.60 -0.96 4.61
N ARG A 112 8.33 -0.15 3.57
CA ARG A 112 9.39 0.50 2.77
C ARG A 112 10.25 1.45 3.60
N PHE A 113 9.62 2.21 4.49
CA PHE A 113 10.35 3.09 5.40
C PHE A 113 11.25 2.30 6.34
N GLU A 114 10.79 1.16 6.87
CA GLU A 114 11.59 0.29 7.73
C GLU A 114 12.83 -0.23 6.99
N GLU A 115 12.67 -0.75 5.76
CA GLU A 115 13.78 -1.21 4.93
C GLU A 115 14.81 -0.11 4.68
N TYR A 116 14.34 1.08 4.26
CA TYR A 116 15.19 2.26 4.09
C TYR A 116 15.92 2.61 5.38
N TYR A 117 15.20 2.70 6.50
CA TYR A 117 15.75 3.15 7.77
C TYR A 117 16.78 2.16 8.31
N ARG A 118 16.51 0.86 8.16
CA ARG A 118 17.45 -0.23 8.49
C ARG A 118 18.73 -0.10 7.67
N SER A 119 18.63 0.05 6.35
CA SER A 119 19.77 0.27 5.45
C SER A 119 20.58 1.51 5.84
N TYR A 120 19.91 2.63 6.07
CA TYR A 120 20.55 3.87 6.53
C TYR A 120 21.32 3.68 7.85
N LYS A 121 20.72 3.01 8.83
CA LYS A 121 21.36 2.75 10.13
C LYS A 121 22.54 1.80 10.02
N LEU A 122 22.45 0.77 9.18
CA LEU A 122 23.55 -0.15 8.92
C LEU A 122 24.74 0.56 8.26
N LYS A 123 24.49 1.37 7.23
CA LYS A 123 25.54 2.18 6.59
C LYS A 123 26.24 3.09 7.59
N LYS A 124 25.45 3.78 8.43
CA LYS A 124 25.99 4.66 9.48
C LYS A 124 26.83 3.87 10.50
N LEU A 125 26.36 2.69 10.91
CA LEU A 125 27.11 1.83 11.83
C LEU A 125 28.45 1.38 11.22
N TRP A 126 28.46 1.02 9.94
CA TRP A 126 29.67 0.63 9.22
C TRP A 126 30.70 1.77 9.21
N GLU A 127 30.27 2.96 8.77
CA GLU A 127 31.12 4.14 8.66
C GLU A 127 31.67 4.59 10.03
N GLU A 128 30.83 4.62 11.06
CA GLU A 128 31.21 5.20 12.37
C GLU A 128 31.92 4.20 13.31
N LYS A 129 31.59 2.90 13.22
CA LYS A 129 32.08 1.89 14.15
C LYS A 129 33.03 0.90 13.49
N VAL A 130 32.62 0.26 12.40
CA VAL A 130 33.40 -0.82 11.78
C VAL A 130 34.70 -0.26 11.20
N SER A 131 34.63 0.79 10.38
CA SER A 131 35.83 1.45 9.84
C SER A 131 36.80 1.91 10.92
N LYS A 132 36.27 2.42 12.04
CA LYS A 132 37.09 2.84 13.19
C LYS A 132 37.79 1.65 13.86
N ILE A 133 37.08 0.54 14.05
CA ILE A 133 37.65 -0.68 14.64
C ILE A 133 38.75 -1.23 13.74
N ILE A 134 38.51 -1.31 12.43
CA ILE A 134 39.50 -1.74 11.44
C ILE A 134 40.76 -0.89 11.58
N HIS A 135 40.64 0.44 11.48
CA HIS A 135 41.77 1.35 11.58
C HIS A 135 42.54 1.24 12.91
N GLN A 136 41.85 1.00 14.03
CA GLN A 136 42.50 0.82 15.34
C GLN A 136 43.23 -0.52 15.46
N LYS A 137 42.74 -1.57 14.80
CA LYS A 137 43.26 -2.94 14.92
C LYS A 137 44.34 -3.24 13.87
N THR A 138 44.23 -2.68 12.67
CA THR A 138 45.22 -2.83 11.59
C THR A 138 46.28 -1.73 11.69
N LYS A 139 47.26 -1.94 12.58
CA LYS A 139 48.35 -0.97 12.84
C LYS A 139 49.35 -0.80 11.68
N ILE A 140 49.15 -1.52 10.58
CA ILE A 140 50.06 -1.54 9.42
C ILE A 140 49.19 -1.35 8.18
N LEU A 141 49.21 -0.15 7.61
CA LEU A 141 48.42 0.20 6.43
C LEU A 141 49.19 -0.01 5.12
N ASP A 142 50.54 -0.05 5.15
CA ASP A 142 51.39 0.00 3.94
C ASP A 142 52.61 -0.94 3.96
N ALA A 143 52.52 -2.14 4.54
CA ALA A 143 53.62 -3.12 4.48
C ALA A 143 53.48 -4.08 3.29
N THR A 144 53.81 -3.61 2.09
CA THR A 144 53.75 -4.42 0.86
C THR A 144 55.09 -5.07 0.48
N THR A 145 56.18 -4.62 1.13
CA THR A 145 57.55 -4.96 0.75
C THR A 145 58.21 -5.93 1.74
N PRO A 146 58.84 -7.04 1.29
CA PRO A 146 59.49 -8.01 2.16
C PRO A 146 60.87 -7.53 2.64
N LYS A 147 60.88 -6.53 3.53
CA LYS A 147 62.12 -5.85 4.00
C LYS A 147 63.19 -6.82 4.50
N GLY A 148 62.80 -7.90 5.18
CA GLY A 148 63.74 -8.91 5.67
C GLY A 148 64.44 -9.68 4.54
N LEU A 149 63.68 -10.11 3.52
CA LEU A 149 64.23 -10.86 2.39
C LEU A 149 65.07 -9.96 1.47
N LEU A 150 64.68 -8.69 1.29
CA LEU A 150 65.49 -7.72 0.55
C LEU A 150 66.86 -7.50 1.22
N LYS A 151 66.87 -7.34 2.55
CA LYS A 151 68.11 -7.16 3.31
C LYS A 151 69.04 -8.37 3.20
N GLU A 152 68.49 -9.59 3.25
CA GLU A 152 69.27 -10.83 3.10
C GLU A 152 69.85 -10.98 1.68
N ALA A 153 69.09 -10.55 0.66
CA ALA A 153 69.54 -10.53 -0.74
C ALA A 153 70.54 -9.40 -1.06
N GLY A 154 70.95 -8.60 -0.07
CA GLY A 154 71.88 -7.47 -0.26
C GLY A 154 71.25 -6.24 -0.93
N VAL A 155 69.91 -6.15 -0.95
CA VAL A 155 69.17 -5.01 -1.52
C VAL A 155 68.85 -4.00 -0.41
N GLU A 156 69.57 -2.88 -0.40
CA GLU A 156 69.39 -1.83 0.62
C GLU A 156 68.13 -0.97 0.37
N ILE A 157 67.81 -0.71 -0.90
CA ILE A 157 66.67 0.12 -1.31
C ILE A 157 66.07 -0.48 -2.59
N GLY A 158 64.75 -0.63 -2.65
CA GLY A 158 64.04 -1.02 -3.87
C GLY A 158 63.40 -2.41 -3.81
N HIS A 159 63.56 -3.19 -4.88
CA HIS A 159 62.92 -4.48 -5.11
C HIS A 159 63.92 -5.52 -5.62
N PHE A 160 63.55 -6.80 -5.61
CA PHE A 160 64.36 -7.85 -6.22
C PHE A 160 64.54 -7.59 -7.73
N ASP A 161 65.79 -7.49 -8.19
CA ASP A 161 66.10 -7.50 -9.62
C ASP A 161 65.78 -8.87 -10.24
N LYS A 162 64.80 -8.90 -11.16
CA LYS A 162 64.33 -10.12 -11.83
C LYS A 162 65.36 -10.73 -12.79
N THR A 163 66.37 -9.96 -13.19
CA THR A 163 67.44 -10.40 -14.09
C THR A 163 68.65 -10.98 -13.34
N ASN A 164 68.73 -10.78 -12.02
CA ASN A 164 69.77 -11.34 -11.18
C ASN A 164 69.38 -12.75 -10.69
N GLU A 165 70.09 -13.78 -11.15
CA GLU A 165 69.87 -15.18 -10.73
C GLU A 165 69.94 -15.36 -9.21
N ALA A 166 70.78 -14.59 -8.50
CA ALA A 166 70.90 -14.67 -7.04
C ALA A 166 69.65 -14.16 -6.30
N HIS A 167 68.82 -13.33 -6.93
CA HIS A 167 67.58 -12.81 -6.33
C HIS A 167 66.37 -13.72 -6.55
N LYS A 168 66.40 -14.60 -7.56
CA LYS A 168 65.25 -15.43 -7.93
C LYS A 168 64.71 -16.28 -6.77
N PRO A 169 65.54 -16.98 -5.95
CA PRO A 169 65.04 -17.77 -4.85
C PRO A 169 64.28 -16.94 -3.79
N TYR A 170 64.69 -15.70 -3.56
CA TYR A 170 64.04 -14.80 -2.61
C TYR A 170 62.69 -14.28 -3.14
N LEU A 171 62.63 -13.97 -4.44
CA LEU A 171 61.40 -13.54 -5.11
C LEU A 171 60.37 -14.67 -5.11
N GLU A 172 60.75 -15.87 -5.54
CA GLU A 172 59.85 -17.04 -5.58
C GLU A 172 59.34 -17.42 -4.18
N LEU A 173 60.23 -17.39 -3.17
CA LEU A 173 59.83 -17.66 -1.79
C LEU A 173 58.83 -16.62 -1.27
N TRP A 174 59.06 -15.34 -1.57
CA TRP A 174 58.17 -14.26 -1.18
C TRP A 174 56.82 -14.37 -1.87
N GLU A 175 56.80 -14.58 -3.20
CA GLU A 175 55.56 -14.73 -3.97
C GLU A 175 54.72 -15.90 -3.46
N ARG A 176 55.35 -17.06 -3.21
CA ARG A 176 54.65 -18.22 -2.64
C ARG A 176 54.10 -17.92 -1.24
N LYS A 177 54.92 -17.36 -0.35
CA LYS A 177 54.49 -17.07 1.03
C LYS A 177 53.42 -15.99 1.10
N ARG A 178 53.48 -14.99 0.22
CA ARG A 178 52.46 -13.96 0.07
C ARG A 178 51.15 -14.60 -0.41
N ALA A 179 51.20 -15.41 -1.46
CA ALA A 179 50.01 -16.08 -2.00
C ALA A 179 49.32 -16.98 -0.96
N GLU A 180 50.09 -17.74 -0.16
CA GLU A 180 49.55 -18.55 0.95
C GLU A 180 48.76 -17.70 1.96
N VAL A 181 49.26 -16.52 2.31
CA VAL A 181 48.61 -15.60 3.25
C VAL A 181 47.41 -14.90 2.60
N GLU A 182 47.53 -14.48 1.34
CA GLU A 182 46.43 -13.88 0.58
C GLU A 182 45.24 -14.85 0.50
N GLU A 183 45.49 -16.11 0.14
CA GLU A 183 44.43 -17.14 0.09
C GLU A 183 43.79 -17.39 1.46
N GLN A 184 44.57 -17.38 2.54
CA GLN A 184 44.03 -17.52 3.89
C GLN A 184 43.14 -16.33 4.26
N VAL A 185 43.61 -15.11 4.02
CA VAL A 185 42.85 -13.88 4.32
C VAL A 185 41.57 -13.82 3.49
N GLU A 186 41.61 -14.21 2.21
CA GLU A 186 40.40 -14.29 1.37
C GLU A 186 39.38 -15.28 1.93
N LYS A 187 39.80 -16.45 2.42
CA LYS A 187 38.89 -17.41 3.07
C LYS A 187 38.27 -16.86 4.36
N GLU A 188 39.06 -16.17 5.18
CA GLU A 188 38.57 -15.53 6.41
C GLU A 188 37.55 -14.43 6.10
N LEU A 189 37.79 -13.63 5.05
CA LEU A 189 36.87 -12.58 4.61
C LEU A 189 35.58 -13.15 3.98
N ALA A 190 35.67 -14.25 3.24
CA ALA A 190 34.49 -14.92 2.68
C ALA A 190 33.55 -15.46 3.78
N GLU A 191 34.11 -15.97 4.88
CA GLU A 191 33.31 -16.38 6.05
C GLU A 191 32.65 -15.17 6.74
N LEU A 192 33.35 -14.04 6.84
CA LEU A 192 32.77 -12.80 7.36
C LEU A 192 31.65 -12.27 6.46
N GLU A 193 31.83 -12.30 5.14
CA GLU A 193 30.82 -11.89 4.15
C GLU A 193 29.56 -12.75 4.31
N LYS A 194 29.71 -14.07 4.40
CA LYS A 194 28.60 -14.97 4.64
C LYS A 194 27.85 -14.68 5.95
N GLN A 195 28.57 -14.39 7.03
CA GLN A 195 27.95 -14.02 8.31
C GLN A 195 27.20 -12.68 8.22
N LEU A 196 27.67 -11.75 7.40
CA LEU A 196 26.98 -10.49 7.13
C LEU A 196 25.72 -10.72 6.28
N GLU A 197 25.79 -11.55 5.24
CA GLU A 197 24.62 -11.95 4.44
C GLU A 197 23.56 -12.61 5.35
N ASP A 198 23.94 -13.63 6.13
CA ASP A 198 23.04 -14.34 7.04
C ASP A 198 22.40 -13.40 8.08
N PHE A 199 23.11 -12.37 8.53
CA PHE A 199 22.59 -11.37 9.46
C PHE A 199 21.62 -10.39 8.81
N LEU A 200 21.87 -10.01 7.55
CA LEU A 200 21.06 -9.03 6.82
C LEU A 200 19.79 -9.64 6.22
N GLY A 201 19.77 -10.96 6.00
CA GLY A 201 18.66 -11.71 5.43
C GLY A 201 18.64 -11.65 3.92
#